data_AF-A0A355END6-F1
#
_entry.id   AF-A0A355END6-F1
#
_cell.length_a   1.000
_cell.length_b   1.000
_cell.length_c   1.000
_cell.angle_alpha   90.00
_cell.angle_beta   90.00
_cell.angle_gamma   90.00
#
_symmetry.space_group_name_H-M   'P 1'
#
loop_
_entity.id
_entity.type
_entity.pdbx_description
1 polymer ?
#
loop_
_entity_poly.entity_id
_entity_poly.type
_entity_poly.pdbx_seq_one_letter_code
_entity_poly.pdbx_strand_id
1 'polypeptide(L)' 'MTKAELISKMAAGSKISKAAAGKALEAFLDGVKAALKKDERVTLVGFGTFSVSKRKARKGRNP' A
#
# COMPACT_ATOMS: atom_id res chain seq x y z
N MET A 1 6.56 -8.13 -10.23
CA MET A 1 6.74 -8.29 -8.78
C MET A 1 5.41 -8.67 -8.15
N THR A 2 5.27 -9.92 -7.74
CA THR A 2 4.10 -10.40 -6.99
C THR A 2 4.23 -10.10 -5.49
N LYS A 3 3.15 -10.24 -4.72
CA LYS A 3 3.19 -10.11 -3.24
C LYS A 3 4.21 -11.06 -2.62
N ALA A 4 4.28 -12.30 -3.11
CA ALA A 4 5.23 -13.31 -2.62
C ALA A 4 6.69 -12.95 -2.92
N GLU A 5 6.96 -12.40 -4.10
CA GLU A 5 8.30 -11.89 -4.46
C GLU A 5 8.69 -10.70 -3.58
N LEU A 6 7.77 -9.77 -3.31
CA LEU A 6 8.01 -8.63 -2.43
C LEU A 6 8.34 -9.09 -1.00
N ILE A 7 7.57 -10.02 -0.43
CA ILE A 7 7.85 -10.60 0.89
C ILE A 7 9.23 -11.25 0.92
N SER A 8 9.60 -11.98 -0.13
CA SER A 8 10.91 -12.62 -0.21
C SER A 8 12.05 -11.61 -0.27
N LYS A 9 11.89 -10.52 -1.04
CA LYS A 9 12.86 -9.42 -1.10
C LYS A 9 12.96 -8.65 0.23
N MET A 10 11.82 -8.37 0.88
CA MET A 10 11.78 -7.73 2.20
C MET A 10 12.50 -8.58 3.24
N ALA A 11 12.18 -9.88 3.31
CA ALA A 11 12.81 -10.83 4.23
C ALA A 11 14.34 -10.85 4.07
N ALA A 12 14.81 -10.95 2.81
CA ALA A 12 16.24 -10.91 2.51
C ALA A 12 16.90 -9.57 2.88
N GLY A 13 16.29 -8.44 2.49
CA GLY A 13 16.86 -7.11 2.71
C GLY A 13 16.87 -6.66 4.18
N SER A 14 15.89 -7.11 4.98
CA SER A 14 15.78 -6.76 6.40
C SER A 14 16.26 -7.87 7.34
N LYS A 15 16.74 -9.00 6.80
CA LYS A 15 17.24 -10.17 7.56
C LYS A 15 16.22 -10.73 8.57
N ILE A 16 14.94 -10.73 8.18
CA ILE A 16 13.84 -11.29 8.97
C ILE A 16 13.24 -12.53 8.29
N SER A 17 12.47 -13.31 9.04
CA SER A 17 11.77 -14.46 8.46
C SER A 17 10.72 -14.03 7.43
N LYS A 18 10.44 -14.88 6.43
CA LYS A 18 9.36 -14.63 5.46
C LYS A 18 8.01 -14.43 6.13
N ALA A 19 7.76 -15.13 7.23
CA ALA A 19 6.53 -14.96 8.03
C ALA A 19 6.47 -13.56 8.66
N ALA A 20 7.57 -13.07 9.24
CA ALA A 20 7.64 -11.72 9.80
C ALA A 20 7.50 -10.65 8.71
N ALA A 21 8.17 -10.81 7.56
CA ALA A 21 8.03 -9.91 6.42
C ALA A 21 6.59 -9.87 5.87
N GLY A 22 5.92 -11.01 5.80
CA GLY A 22 4.51 -11.10 5.42
C GLY A 22 3.61 -10.33 6.38
N LYS A 23 3.78 -10.53 7.69
CA LYS A 23 3.03 -9.79 8.73
C LYS A 23 3.29 -8.29 8.65
N ALA A 24 4.54 -7.87 8.45
CA ALA A 24 4.90 -6.45 8.33
C ALA A 24 4.25 -5.80 7.10
N LEU A 25 4.22 -6.51 5.95
CA LEU A 25 3.57 -6.01 4.74
C LEU A 25 2.05 -5.87 4.92
N GLU A 26 1.39 -6.85 5.56
CA GLU A 26 -0.05 -6.76 5.85
C GLU A 26 -0.35 -5.60 6.80
N ALA A 27 0.41 -5.47 7.90
CA ALA A 27 0.23 -4.38 8.85
C ALA A 27 0.41 -3.00 8.19
N PHE A 28 1.38 -2.87 7.29
CA PHE A 28 1.57 -1.67 6.49
C PHE A 28 0.35 -1.37 5.60
N LEU A 29 -0.11 -2.36 4.83
CA LEU A 29 -1.26 -2.19 3.93
C LEU A 29 -2.53 -1.81 4.71
N ASP A 30 -2.76 -2.44 5.86
CA ASP A 30 -3.93 -2.15 6.68
C ASP A 30 -3.85 -0.78 7.36
N GLY A 31 -2.67 -0.36 7.81
CA GLY A 31 -2.43 1.00 8.31
C GLY A 31 -2.72 2.06 7.25
N VAL A 32 -2.22 1.86 6.02
CA VAL A 32 -2.50 2.78 4.90
C VAL A 32 -3.99 2.81 4.56
N LYS A 33 -4.66 1.64 4.48
CA LYS A 33 -6.11 1.58 4.24
C LYS A 33 -6.90 2.32 5.33
N ALA A 34 -6.53 2.14 6.60
CA ALA A 34 -7.22 2.76 7.73
C ALA A 34 -7.08 4.29 7.70
N ALA A 35 -5.89 4.81 7.40
CA ALA A 35 -5.66 6.24 7.22
C ALA A 35 -6.47 6.80 6.05
N LEU A 36 -6.43 6.14 4.89
CA LEU A 36 -7.18 6.57 3.70
C LEU A 36 -8.70 6.56 3.94
N LYS A 37 -9.24 5.60 4.70
CA LYS A 37 -10.66 5.59 5.08
C LYS A 37 -11.08 6.83 5.88
N LYS A 38 -10.16 7.45 6.60
CA LYS A 38 -10.39 8.68 7.36
C LYS A 38 -10.12 9.95 6.53
N ASP A 39 -9.96 9.82 5.21
CA ASP A 39 -9.52 10.89 4.30
C ASP A 39 -8.13 11.46 4.68
N GLU A 40 -7.32 10.73 5.46
CA GLU A 40 -5.96 11.15 5.83
C GLU A 40 -4.97 10.86 4.70
N ARG A 41 -3.99 11.77 4.53
CA ARG A 41 -2.91 11.63 3.55
C ARG A 41 -1.73 10.90 4.19
N VAL A 42 -1.29 9.82 3.56
CA VAL A 42 -0.10 9.07 3.99
C VAL A 42 1.06 9.42 3.08
N THR A 43 2.10 10.03 3.63
CA THR A 43 3.32 10.41 2.89
C THR A 43 4.48 9.54 3.34
N LEU A 44 5.11 8.84 2.40
CA LEU A 44 6.33 8.06 2.61
C LEU A 44 7.44 8.71 1.80
N VAL A 45 8.29 9.47 2.50
CA VAL A 45 9.41 10.21 1.90
C VAL A 45 10.32 9.22 1.16
N GLY A 46 10.63 9.53 -0.10
CA GLY A 46 11.44 8.66 -0.97
C GLY A 46 10.69 7.52 -1.67
N PHE A 47 9.38 7.36 -1.43
CA PHE A 47 8.57 6.36 -2.12
C PHE A 47 7.35 6.99 -2.81
N GLY A 48 6.52 7.71 -2.06
CA GLY A 48 5.31 8.31 -2.62
C GLY A 48 4.30 8.78 -1.58
N THR A 49 3.22 9.39 -2.07
CA THR A 49 2.11 9.88 -1.26
C THR A 49 0.82 9.19 -1.67
N PHE A 50 0.07 8.71 -0.69
CA PHE A 50 -1.26 8.12 -0.86
C PHE A 50 -2.31 9.08 -0.31
N SER A 51 -3.35 9.33 -1.11
CA SER A 51 -4.47 10.19 -0.72
C SER A 51 -5.75 9.78 -1.41
N VAL A 52 -6.89 10.01 -0.77
CA VAL A 52 -8.19 9.85 -1.39
C VAL A 52 -8.46 11.02 -2.35
N SER A 53 -8.87 10.70 -3.58
CA SER A 53 -9.28 11.70 -4.57
C SER A 53 -10.79 11.58 -4.80
N LYS A 54 -11.53 12.64 -4.44
CA LYS A 54 -12.98 12.73 -4.70
C LYS A 54 -13.20 13.12 -6.16
N ARG A 55 -13.83 12.23 -6.94
CA ARG A 55 -14.13 12.47 -8.35
C ARG A 55 -15.61 12.80 -8.52
N LYS A 56 -15.90 13.94 -9.16
CA LYS A 56 -17.27 14.32 -9.54
C LYS A 56 -17.81 13.38 -10.64
N ALA A 57 -19.14 13.25 -10.68
CA ALA A 57 -19.83 12.53 -11.75
C ALA A 57 -19.46 13.12 -13.12
N ARG A 58 -19.30 12.25 -14.13
CA ARG A 58 -18.97 12.62 -15.50
C ARG A 58 -19.80 11.76 -16.45
N LYS A 59 -20.11 12.27 -17.64
CA LYS A 59 -20.81 11.48 -18.67
C LYS A 59 -19.92 10.34 -19.15
N GLY A 60 -20.36 9.10 -18.93
CA GLY A 60 -19.77 7.92 -19.56
C GLY A 60 -20.25 7.79 -21.00
N ARG A 61 -19.41 7.23 -21.88
CA ARG A 61 -19.78 6.86 -23.26
C ARG A 61 -19.40 5.40 -23.46
N ASN A 62 -20.29 4.63 -24.10
CA ASN A 62 -20.02 3.22 -24.41
C ASN A 62 -18.94 3.15 -25.50
N PRO A 63 -17.78 2.53 -25.24
CA PRO A 63 -16.70 2.40 -26.22
C PRO A 63 -17.04 1.45 -27.36
#